data_AF-A0A3M6VLJ1-F1
#
_entry.id   AF-A0A3M6VLJ1-F1
#
_cell.length_a   1.000
_cell.length_b   1.000
_cell.length_c   1.000
_cell.angle_alpha   90.00
_cell.angle_beta   90.00
_cell.angle_gamma   90.00
#
_symmetry.space_group_name_H-M   'P 1'
#
loop_
_entity.id
_entity.type
_entity.pdbx_description
1 polymer ?
#
loop_
_entity_poly.entity_id
_entity_poly.type
_entity_poly.pdbx_seq_one_letter_code
_entity_poly.pdbx_strand_id
1 'polypeptide(L)'
;MSALSPVAKAALRHPVGRVRGDGITATVFGATGFLGRYVCSHLGIHGNGYVVPYRGDESEVSHLRVSADLGNVAQQPFHPRDRASIVEAVAGSDIVINLIGKHYQTKHLLPWWINYTYDDVHVDVARTIAEVAKEAGVPRMVHVSSLLAQPNSPSVWAASKFRGEVAVRKAFPEANIVRPSNMFGPEDRLLVWIGNRLNYGGVPVVDNGDAVIQPVFVNDVAKAIYHITQDDTIQGKTFELVGDEEFTYKELADYVFDVTKRNSRLINLPLPVAQAIGYFCEQFPDPKFTRDWATRLSMNEVKTSDLPGLRELDVEPTKLEKEAPNFLLKFNAGGHFQEVAFVPRFRLRSQHFEGFVDVPIGQRTYGITGFSRIGTNQKVARTRSTFQITSPRSFTTSSDEMPLQFDTHHVVKSLQDKGFTVDQSEAILYVMKDAMADSLQAQSRILATKSEHVELKAELSERVFNSTLKFGALPTFSDDCLDIAQRHSRELLERDFNTLKQDIRVLEKIDFDKIRMEIAELEKKFLLQKQAEDETLNELRLSMEKVEKRMLQYAVGFAGTIMAVGAALTRLVL
;
A
#
# COMPACT_ATOMS: atom_id res chain seq x y z
N MET A 1 -12.18 -4.64 -43.36
CA MET A 1 -11.74 -3.79 -42.23
C MET A 1 -11.80 -2.28 -42.53
N SER A 2 -12.59 -1.78 -43.49
CA SER A 2 -12.58 -0.36 -43.91
C SER A 2 -13.76 0.50 -43.45
N ALA A 3 -14.70 -0.01 -42.65
CA ALA A 3 -15.97 0.67 -42.34
C ALA A 3 -16.01 1.47 -41.02
N LEU A 4 -14.91 1.53 -40.26
CA LEU A 4 -14.89 2.22 -38.96
C LEU A 4 -14.56 3.71 -39.13
N SER A 5 -15.35 4.56 -38.48
CA SER A 5 -15.14 6.02 -38.43
C SER A 5 -13.75 6.36 -37.86
N PRO A 6 -13.17 7.53 -38.17
CA PRO A 6 -11.88 7.95 -37.60
C PRO A 6 -11.87 7.92 -36.06
N VAL A 7 -13.00 8.28 -35.43
CA VAL A 7 -13.21 8.19 -33.98
C VAL A 7 -13.21 6.75 -33.50
N ALA A 8 -13.90 5.83 -34.20
CA ALA A 8 -13.89 4.41 -33.87
C ALA A 8 -12.50 3.77 -34.07
N LYS A 9 -11.72 4.21 -35.07
CA LYS A 9 -10.32 3.80 -35.24
C LYS A 9 -9.40 4.35 -34.15
N ALA A 10 -9.64 5.56 -33.64
CA ALA A 10 -8.88 6.13 -32.53
C ALA A 10 -9.20 5.41 -31.21
N ALA A 11 -10.48 5.13 -30.93
CA ALA A 11 -10.92 4.32 -29.80
C ALA A 11 -10.42 2.87 -29.86
N LEU A 12 -10.21 2.32 -31.07
CA LEU A 12 -9.56 1.01 -31.27
C LEU A 12 -8.03 1.06 -31.18
N ARG A 13 -7.40 2.22 -31.37
CA ARG A 13 -5.94 2.41 -31.19
C ARG A 13 -5.57 2.52 -29.70
N HIS A 14 -6.43 3.13 -28.90
CA HIS A 14 -6.33 3.19 -27.44
C HIS A 14 -7.63 2.66 -26.81
N PRO A 15 -7.81 1.34 -26.71
CA PRO A 15 -8.98 0.77 -26.08
C PRO A 15 -9.08 1.23 -24.63
N VAL A 16 -10.31 1.39 -24.13
CA VAL A 16 -10.57 1.66 -22.71
C VAL A 16 -9.86 0.60 -21.87
N GLY A 17 -8.95 1.05 -21.01
CA GLY A 17 -8.14 0.15 -20.20
C GLY A 17 -6.86 0.81 -19.69
N ARG A 18 -6.04 0.00 -19.04
CA ARG A 18 -4.87 0.45 -18.25
C ARG A 18 -3.79 1.20 -19.05
N VAL A 19 -3.75 1.00 -20.37
CA VAL A 19 -2.75 1.56 -21.30
C VAL A 19 -3.29 2.80 -22.04
N ARG A 20 -4.52 3.24 -21.72
CA ARG A 20 -5.23 4.23 -22.54
C ARG A 20 -4.58 5.60 -22.56
N GLY A 21 -3.81 5.98 -21.53
CA GLY A 21 -3.03 7.22 -21.54
C GLY A 21 -3.90 8.44 -21.83
N ASP A 22 -4.95 8.64 -21.03
CA ASP A 22 -5.88 9.79 -21.16
C ASP A 22 -5.19 11.15 -20.85
N GLY A 23 -3.90 11.14 -20.50
CA GLY A 23 -3.07 12.33 -20.28
C GLY A 23 -3.30 13.02 -18.94
N ILE A 24 -4.29 12.58 -18.16
CA ILE A 24 -4.62 13.14 -16.84
C ILE A 24 -3.65 12.58 -15.79
N THR A 25 -2.99 13.48 -15.07
CA THR A 25 -2.15 13.16 -13.92
C THR A 25 -2.80 13.64 -12.63
N ALA A 26 -3.15 12.71 -11.74
CA ALA A 26 -3.78 13.01 -10.46
C ALA A 26 -2.84 12.81 -9.27
N THR A 27 -2.76 13.76 -8.34
CA THR A 27 -2.04 13.59 -7.08
C THR A 27 -3.00 13.17 -5.98
N VAL A 28 -2.79 11.98 -5.42
CA VAL A 28 -3.70 11.36 -4.44
C VAL A 28 -3.06 11.35 -3.06
N PHE A 29 -3.34 12.39 -2.27
CA PHE A 29 -2.94 12.46 -0.87
C PHE A 29 -3.75 11.45 -0.04
N GLY A 30 -3.06 10.65 0.78
CA GLY A 30 -3.72 9.62 1.60
C GLY A 30 -4.00 8.30 0.87
N ALA A 31 -3.29 8.04 -0.23
CA ALA A 31 -3.42 6.79 -0.99
C ALA A 31 -3.11 5.52 -0.18
N THR A 32 -2.28 5.63 0.87
CA THR A 32 -1.96 4.53 1.80
C THR A 32 -3.16 4.05 2.62
N GLY A 33 -4.22 4.87 2.73
CA GLY A 33 -5.41 4.57 3.50
C GLY A 33 -6.39 3.65 2.78
N PHE A 34 -7.43 3.21 3.51
CA PHE A 34 -8.48 2.32 3.00
C PHE A 34 -9.08 2.79 1.67
N LEU A 35 -9.65 4.00 1.62
CA LEU A 35 -10.29 4.55 0.40
C LEU A 35 -9.28 4.83 -0.73
N GLY A 36 -8.09 5.29 -0.38
CA GLY A 36 -7.08 5.72 -1.36
C GLY A 36 -6.66 4.62 -2.33
N ARG A 37 -6.58 3.38 -1.85
CA ARG A 37 -6.26 2.20 -2.65
C ARG A 37 -7.29 1.96 -3.75
N TYR A 38 -8.57 2.13 -3.46
CA TYR A 38 -9.65 1.97 -4.42
C TYR A 38 -9.67 3.12 -5.44
N VAL A 39 -9.44 4.36 -5.00
CA VAL A 39 -9.35 5.52 -5.90
C VAL A 39 -8.18 5.37 -6.88
N CYS A 40 -6.98 5.01 -6.40
CA CYS A 40 -5.82 4.74 -7.25
C CYS A 40 -6.08 3.56 -8.20
N SER A 41 -6.79 2.52 -7.76
CA SER A 41 -7.18 1.40 -8.61
C SER A 41 -8.07 1.84 -9.77
N HIS A 42 -9.09 2.66 -9.53
CA HIS A 42 -9.94 3.20 -10.60
C HIS A 42 -9.16 4.09 -11.56
N LEU A 43 -8.33 5.00 -11.05
CA LEU A 43 -7.45 5.82 -11.90
C LEU A 43 -6.56 4.94 -12.80
N GLY A 44 -5.93 3.92 -12.24
CA GLY A 44 -5.05 3.01 -12.97
C GLY A 44 -5.77 2.07 -13.96
N ILE A 45 -6.97 1.59 -13.63
CA ILE A 45 -7.80 0.76 -14.54
C ILE A 45 -8.19 1.54 -15.78
N HIS A 46 -8.48 2.83 -15.62
CA HIS A 46 -8.83 3.73 -16.72
C HIS A 46 -7.62 4.30 -17.47
N GLY A 47 -6.39 4.01 -17.01
CA GLY A 47 -5.17 4.41 -17.69
C GLY A 47 -4.71 5.85 -17.39
N ASN A 48 -5.19 6.43 -16.29
CA ASN A 48 -4.73 7.72 -15.79
C ASN A 48 -3.42 7.56 -15.02
N GLY A 49 -2.55 8.56 -15.16
CA GLY A 49 -1.35 8.70 -14.33
C GLY A 49 -1.74 9.20 -12.95
N TYR A 50 -1.06 8.73 -11.90
CA TYR A 50 -1.19 9.32 -10.58
C TYR A 50 0.10 9.32 -9.78
N VAL A 51 0.27 10.40 -9.02
CA VAL A 51 1.33 10.55 -8.04
C VAL A 51 0.75 10.18 -6.67
N VAL A 52 1.50 9.40 -5.92
CA VAL A 52 1.18 8.95 -4.57
C VAL A 52 2.14 9.59 -3.57
N PRO A 53 1.76 10.71 -2.96
CA PRO A 53 2.46 11.25 -1.81
C PRO A 53 2.27 10.31 -0.63
N TYR A 54 3.36 9.82 -0.06
CA TYR A 54 3.33 8.94 1.11
C TYR A 54 4.19 9.47 2.26
N ARG A 55 3.80 9.09 3.46
CA ARG A 55 4.52 9.39 4.70
C ARG A 55 4.87 8.07 5.38
N GLY A 56 6.13 7.90 5.74
CA GLY A 56 6.61 6.67 6.37
C GLY A 56 7.47 5.88 5.40
N ASP A 57 7.29 4.56 5.40
CA ASP A 57 8.11 3.65 4.60
C ASP A 57 7.53 3.42 3.19
N GLU A 58 8.42 3.21 2.23
CA GLU A 58 8.07 2.98 0.81
C GLU A 58 7.32 1.65 0.61
N SER A 59 7.53 0.68 1.51
CA SER A 59 6.83 -0.60 1.49
C SER A 59 5.31 -0.44 1.62
N GLU A 60 4.83 0.58 2.35
CA GLU A 60 3.40 0.81 2.58
C GLU A 60 2.64 1.14 1.29
N VAL A 61 3.29 1.79 0.32
CA VAL A 61 2.70 2.15 -0.98
C VAL A 61 3.02 1.18 -2.10
N SER A 62 3.90 0.21 -1.88
CA SER A 62 4.38 -0.71 -2.91
C SER A 62 3.25 -1.50 -3.59
N HIS A 63 2.18 -1.81 -2.86
CA HIS A 63 1.01 -2.49 -3.42
C HIS A 63 0.21 -1.65 -4.45
N LEU A 64 0.44 -0.33 -4.52
CA LEU A 64 -0.18 0.57 -5.51
C LEU A 64 0.61 0.61 -6.83
N ARG A 65 1.80 0.01 -6.90
CA ARG A 65 2.57 -0.07 -8.14
C ARG A 65 1.89 -0.95 -9.18
N VAL A 66 1.17 -1.98 -8.71
CA VAL A 66 0.46 -2.93 -9.57
C VAL A 66 -0.92 -2.43 -10.02
N SER A 67 -1.42 -1.31 -9.49
CA SER A 67 -2.75 -0.81 -9.84
C SER A 67 -2.81 -0.01 -11.15
N ALA A 68 -1.69 0.49 -11.66
CA ALA A 68 -1.60 1.07 -13.02
C ALA A 68 -0.51 0.40 -13.86
N ASP A 69 -0.35 0.84 -15.11
CA ASP A 69 0.72 0.38 -16.00
C ASP A 69 2.05 1.10 -15.70
N LEU A 70 3.14 0.62 -16.29
CA LEU A 70 4.48 1.18 -16.14
C LEU A 70 4.50 2.68 -16.50
N GLY A 71 5.10 3.49 -15.61
CA GLY A 71 5.21 4.94 -15.80
C GLY A 71 3.98 5.75 -15.36
N ASN A 72 2.84 5.10 -15.09
CA ASN A 72 1.62 5.79 -14.65
C ASN A 72 1.51 5.93 -13.12
N VAL A 73 2.43 5.33 -12.35
CA VAL A 73 2.47 5.46 -10.88
C VAL A 73 3.80 6.06 -10.47
N ALA A 74 3.75 7.24 -9.85
CA ALA A 74 4.89 7.83 -9.17
C ALA A 74 4.65 7.81 -7.66
N GLN A 75 5.67 7.49 -6.87
CA GLN A 75 5.61 7.52 -5.42
C GLN A 75 6.55 8.63 -4.94
N GLN A 76 6.02 9.57 -4.16
CA GLN A 76 6.78 10.72 -3.67
C GLN A 76 6.74 10.74 -2.14
N PRO A 77 7.88 10.69 -1.45
CA PRO A 77 7.89 10.92 0.00
C PRO A 77 7.52 12.38 0.27
N PHE A 78 6.61 12.62 1.24
CA PHE A 78 6.27 13.98 1.65
C PHE A 78 6.02 14.06 3.15
N HIS A 79 6.14 15.27 3.69
CA HIS A 79 5.83 15.55 5.08
C HIS A 79 4.66 16.54 5.21
N PRO A 80 3.56 16.21 5.92
CA PRO A 80 2.39 17.07 5.96
C PRO A 80 2.61 18.48 6.53
N ARG A 81 3.65 18.67 7.35
CA ARG A 81 4.04 19.99 7.90
C ARG A 81 4.98 20.78 6.99
N ASP A 82 5.63 20.10 6.05
CA ASP A 82 6.53 20.75 5.12
C ASP A 82 5.80 21.11 3.83
N ARG A 83 5.59 22.41 3.65
CA ARG A 83 4.93 22.96 2.46
C ARG A 83 5.72 22.67 1.19
N ALA A 84 7.05 22.66 1.24
CA ALA A 84 7.87 22.44 0.04
C ALA A 84 7.63 21.04 -0.54
N SER A 85 7.58 20.02 0.32
CA SER A 85 7.25 18.64 -0.10
C SER A 85 5.85 18.51 -0.74
N ILE A 86 4.87 19.31 -0.30
CA ILE A 86 3.53 19.32 -0.90
C ILE A 86 3.55 19.99 -2.28
N VAL A 87 4.34 21.06 -2.45
CA VAL A 87 4.51 21.72 -3.75
C VAL A 87 5.15 20.77 -4.76
N GLU A 88 6.19 20.04 -4.35
CA GLU A 88 6.84 19.04 -5.20
C GLU A 88 5.87 17.92 -5.60
N ALA A 89 5.08 17.42 -4.64
CA ALA A 89 4.08 16.39 -4.90
C ALA A 89 2.98 16.83 -5.88
N VAL A 90 2.58 18.11 -5.86
CA VAL A 90 1.51 18.65 -6.71
C VAL A 90 2.03 19.12 -8.07
N ALA A 91 3.34 19.29 -8.24
CA ALA A 91 3.94 19.78 -9.47
C ALA A 91 3.54 18.91 -10.68
N GLY A 92 2.97 19.55 -11.72
CA GLY A 92 2.53 18.87 -12.94
C GLY A 92 1.25 18.04 -12.79
N SER A 93 0.47 18.24 -11.71
CA SER A 93 -0.82 17.55 -11.53
C SER A 93 -1.97 18.33 -12.15
N ASP A 94 -2.84 17.63 -12.88
CA ASP A 94 -4.10 18.18 -13.39
C ASP A 94 -5.21 18.14 -12.32
N ILE A 95 -5.11 17.19 -11.39
CA ILE A 95 -6.13 16.96 -10.37
C ILE A 95 -5.47 16.65 -9.04
N VAL A 96 -5.97 17.25 -7.95
CA VAL A 96 -5.53 16.94 -6.59
C VAL A 96 -6.68 16.31 -5.80
N ILE A 97 -6.47 15.10 -5.28
CA ILE A 97 -7.43 14.37 -4.46
C ILE A 97 -6.88 14.29 -3.04
N ASN A 98 -7.57 14.89 -2.08
CA ASN A 98 -7.19 14.86 -0.68
C ASN A 98 -8.07 13.87 0.12
N LEU A 99 -7.46 12.75 0.50
CA LEU A 99 -8.05 11.69 1.33
C LEU A 99 -7.42 11.63 2.73
N ILE A 100 -6.60 12.62 3.11
CA ILE A 100 -5.93 12.63 4.41
C ILE A 100 -6.97 12.78 5.52
N GLY A 101 -6.94 11.83 6.45
CA GLY A 101 -7.77 11.85 7.64
C GLY A 101 -7.34 10.80 8.65
N LYS A 102 -7.47 11.13 9.93
CA LYS A 102 -7.19 10.20 11.01
C LYS A 102 -8.38 10.20 11.97
N HIS A 103 -8.75 9.02 12.45
CA HIS A 103 -9.91 8.81 13.34
C HIS A 103 -9.54 8.86 14.83
N TYR A 104 -8.25 9.06 15.15
CA TYR A 104 -7.73 9.30 16.49
C TYR A 104 -6.59 10.33 16.43
N GLN A 105 -6.31 11.00 17.55
CA GLN A 105 -5.16 11.90 17.66
C GLN A 105 -3.88 11.09 17.81
N THR A 106 -2.85 11.40 17.02
CA THR A 106 -1.60 10.61 17.04
C THR A 106 -0.73 11.06 18.19
N LYS A 107 -0.57 10.21 19.19
CA LYS A 107 0.27 10.44 20.38
C LYS A 107 1.64 9.79 20.21
N HIS A 108 2.65 10.33 20.90
CA HIS A 108 3.94 9.69 21.05
C HIS A 108 3.89 8.60 22.16
N LEU A 109 5.06 8.07 22.53
CA LEU A 109 5.21 7.07 23.59
C LEU A 109 4.61 7.54 24.93
N LEU A 110 4.67 8.85 25.20
CA LEU A 110 4.11 9.46 26.40
C LEU A 110 2.74 10.09 26.09
N PRO A 111 1.68 9.82 26.89
CA PRO A 111 0.31 10.21 26.53
C PRO A 111 0.05 11.72 26.43
N TRP A 112 0.86 12.55 27.11
CA TRP A 112 0.77 14.02 27.07
C TRP A 112 1.51 14.64 25.89
N TRP A 113 2.29 13.86 25.14
CA TRP A 113 3.01 14.33 23.97
C TRP A 113 2.25 13.97 22.70
N ILE A 114 1.46 14.92 22.21
CA ILE A 114 0.65 14.74 20.99
C ILE A 114 1.51 15.17 19.78
N ASN A 115 1.68 14.27 18.81
CA ASN A 115 2.38 14.60 17.58
C ASN A 115 1.44 15.29 16.60
N TYR A 116 0.26 14.74 16.35
CA TYR A 116 -0.75 15.33 15.46
C TYR A 116 -2.11 15.41 16.13
N THR A 117 -2.64 16.62 16.21
CA THR A 117 -4.02 16.87 16.65
C THR A 117 -5.01 16.63 15.50
N TYR A 118 -6.32 16.64 15.79
CA TYR A 118 -7.32 16.59 14.72
C TYR A 118 -7.28 17.83 13.83
N ASP A 119 -6.97 19.00 14.40
CA ASP A 119 -6.97 20.27 13.68
C ASP A 119 -5.75 20.36 12.77
N ASP A 120 -4.59 19.91 13.23
CA ASP A 120 -3.38 19.81 12.39
C ASP A 120 -3.68 19.01 11.12
N VAL A 121 -4.36 17.86 11.25
CA VAL A 121 -4.59 16.92 10.14
C VAL A 121 -5.76 17.34 9.24
N HIS A 122 -6.90 17.72 9.84
CA HIS A 122 -8.12 18.00 9.07
C HIS A 122 -8.23 19.45 8.63
N VAL A 123 -7.64 20.40 9.35
CA VAL A 123 -7.73 21.83 9.05
C VAL A 123 -6.44 22.32 8.41
N ASP A 124 -5.31 22.24 9.11
CA ASP A 124 -4.06 22.88 8.65
C ASP A 124 -3.46 22.18 7.42
N VAL A 125 -3.37 20.85 7.43
CA VAL A 125 -2.87 20.09 6.26
C VAL A 125 -3.82 20.23 5.07
N ALA A 126 -5.14 20.16 5.29
CA ALA A 126 -6.11 20.31 4.22
C ALA A 126 -6.08 21.72 3.60
N ARG A 127 -5.94 22.75 4.44
CA ARG A 127 -5.74 24.14 4.01
C ARG A 127 -4.47 24.29 3.18
N THR A 128 -3.34 23.80 3.67
CA THR A 128 -2.05 23.91 2.96
C THR A 128 -2.10 23.22 1.60
N ILE A 129 -2.71 22.02 1.50
CA ILE A 129 -2.88 21.33 0.22
C ILE A 129 -3.76 22.15 -0.74
N ALA A 130 -4.85 22.75 -0.25
CA ALA A 130 -5.73 23.58 -1.06
C ALA A 130 -5.05 24.86 -1.57
N GLU A 131 -4.28 25.53 -0.70
CA GLU A 131 -3.48 26.71 -1.06
C GLU A 131 -2.43 26.36 -2.12
N VAL A 132 -1.66 25.29 -1.91
CA VAL A 132 -0.64 24.82 -2.86
C VAL A 132 -1.27 24.39 -4.18
N ALA A 133 -2.39 23.68 -4.16
CA ALA A 133 -3.10 23.30 -5.38
C ALA A 133 -3.57 24.52 -6.17
N LYS A 134 -4.04 25.58 -5.49
CA LYS A 134 -4.44 26.82 -6.16
C LYS A 134 -3.25 27.58 -6.73
N GLU A 135 -2.14 27.65 -5.99
CA GLU A 135 -0.89 28.29 -6.42
C GLU A 135 -0.24 27.58 -7.61
N ALA A 136 -0.28 26.25 -7.63
CA ALA A 136 0.20 25.42 -8.75
C ALA A 136 -0.71 25.50 -9.99
N GLY A 137 -1.87 26.17 -9.90
CA GLY A 137 -2.81 26.33 -11.01
C GLY A 137 -3.59 25.06 -11.34
N VAL A 138 -3.74 24.14 -10.39
CA VAL A 138 -4.49 22.90 -10.59
C VAL A 138 -5.96 23.24 -10.86
N PRO A 139 -6.56 22.78 -11.98
CA PRO A 139 -7.93 23.12 -12.32
C PRO A 139 -8.96 22.47 -11.42
N ARG A 140 -8.67 21.29 -10.84
CA ARG A 140 -9.63 20.51 -10.06
C ARG A 140 -9.05 19.99 -8.76
N MET A 141 -9.80 20.16 -7.68
CA MET A 141 -9.50 19.59 -6.38
C MET A 141 -10.70 18.84 -5.83
N VAL A 142 -10.47 17.63 -5.31
CA VAL A 142 -11.45 16.85 -4.57
C VAL A 142 -11.00 16.71 -3.13
N HIS A 143 -11.85 17.06 -2.17
CA HIS A 143 -11.58 16.90 -0.74
C HIS A 143 -12.58 15.94 -0.10
N VAL A 144 -12.08 14.90 0.57
CA VAL A 144 -12.94 13.91 1.24
C VAL A 144 -13.06 14.21 2.73
N SER A 145 -14.29 14.47 3.14
CA SER A 145 -14.72 14.72 4.51
C SER A 145 -15.51 13.51 5.05
N SER A 146 -16.65 13.73 5.71
CA SER A 146 -17.53 12.70 6.26
C SER A 146 -18.96 13.23 6.35
N LEU A 147 -19.95 12.33 6.28
CA LEU A 147 -21.37 12.69 6.46
C LEU A 147 -21.66 13.34 7.82
N LEU A 148 -20.91 12.96 8.87
CA LEU A 148 -21.05 13.52 10.21
C LEU A 148 -20.49 14.95 10.36
N ALA A 149 -19.83 15.51 9.32
CA ALA A 149 -19.19 16.82 9.38
C ALA A 149 -20.23 17.93 9.57
N GLN A 150 -20.36 18.42 10.80
CA GLN A 150 -21.28 19.48 11.20
C GLN A 150 -20.56 20.49 12.11
N PRO A 151 -20.93 21.78 12.07
CA PRO A 151 -20.28 22.84 12.84
C PRO A 151 -20.31 22.61 14.36
N ASN A 152 -21.43 22.12 14.88
CA ASN A 152 -21.66 21.90 16.32
C ASN A 152 -21.85 20.40 16.65
N SER A 153 -21.10 19.52 15.98
CA SER A 153 -21.17 18.09 16.27
C SER A 153 -20.67 17.78 17.70
N PRO A 154 -21.31 16.85 18.44
CA PRO A 154 -20.80 16.41 19.74
C PRO A 154 -19.43 15.71 19.63
N SER A 155 -19.05 15.25 18.43
CA SER A 155 -17.77 14.63 18.15
C SER A 155 -16.78 15.69 17.71
N VAL A 156 -15.65 15.74 18.41
CA VAL A 156 -14.54 16.65 18.10
C VAL A 156 -13.96 16.31 16.72
N TRP A 157 -13.90 15.01 16.38
CA TRP A 157 -13.47 14.56 15.07
C TRP A 157 -14.40 15.09 13.96
N ALA A 158 -15.71 14.94 14.11
CA ALA A 158 -16.69 15.41 13.13
C ALA A 158 -16.66 16.95 12.98
N ALA A 159 -16.56 17.68 14.08
CA ALA A 159 -16.41 19.15 14.06
C ALA A 159 -15.10 19.60 13.41
N SER A 160 -13.99 18.87 13.60
CA SER A 160 -12.72 19.16 12.92
C SER A 160 -12.78 18.95 11.41
N LYS A 161 -13.51 17.92 10.94
CA LYS A 161 -13.76 17.68 9.52
C LYS A 161 -14.55 18.82 8.88
N PHE A 162 -15.59 19.32 9.55
CA PHE A 162 -16.33 20.50 9.07
C PHE A 162 -15.44 21.76 9.01
N ARG A 163 -14.62 22.02 10.03
CA ARG A 163 -13.65 23.13 10.00
C ARG A 163 -12.65 22.99 8.85
N GLY A 164 -12.24 21.76 8.53
CA GLY A 164 -11.42 21.44 7.36
C GLY A 164 -12.09 21.79 6.04
N GLU A 165 -13.36 21.43 5.87
CA GLU A 165 -14.15 21.79 4.69
C GLU A 165 -14.22 23.30 4.48
N VAL A 166 -14.45 24.06 5.55
CA VAL A 166 -14.49 25.53 5.50
C VAL A 166 -13.13 26.09 5.08
N ALA A 167 -12.04 25.55 5.63
CA ALA A 167 -10.68 25.99 5.29
C ALA A 167 -10.32 25.69 3.83
N VAL A 168 -10.64 24.48 3.34
CA VAL A 168 -10.44 24.10 1.93
C VAL A 168 -11.27 24.98 1.01
N ARG A 169 -12.56 25.19 1.32
CA ARG A 169 -13.45 26.04 0.53
C ARG A 169 -12.94 27.49 0.45
N LYS A 170 -12.33 27.99 1.52
CA LYS A 170 -11.74 29.34 1.55
C LYS A 170 -10.49 29.46 0.68
N ALA A 171 -9.62 28.44 0.69
CA ALA A 171 -8.39 28.42 -0.10
C ALA A 171 -8.63 28.08 -1.58
N PHE A 172 -9.55 27.17 -1.86
CA PHE A 172 -9.91 26.69 -3.20
C PHE A 172 -11.45 26.64 -3.33
N PRO A 173 -12.11 27.75 -3.74
CA PRO A 173 -13.57 27.84 -3.81
C PRO A 173 -14.24 26.79 -4.71
N GLU A 174 -13.58 26.45 -5.81
CA GLU A 174 -14.02 25.48 -6.83
C GLU A 174 -13.83 24.01 -6.41
N ALA A 175 -13.37 23.74 -5.18
CA ALA A 175 -13.06 22.39 -4.74
C ALA A 175 -14.35 21.58 -4.57
N ASN A 176 -14.37 20.34 -5.06
CA ASN A 176 -15.47 19.43 -4.84
C ASN A 176 -15.29 18.73 -3.50
N ILE A 177 -16.28 18.84 -2.62
CA ILE A 177 -16.24 18.22 -1.29
C ILE A 177 -17.08 16.95 -1.33
N VAL A 178 -16.52 15.83 -0.90
CA VAL A 178 -17.22 14.54 -0.86
C VAL A 178 -17.36 14.11 0.59
N ARG A 179 -18.60 13.92 1.04
CA ARG A 179 -18.96 13.46 2.38
C ARG A 179 -19.51 12.03 2.30
N PRO A 180 -18.64 11.02 2.36
CA PRO A 180 -19.10 9.64 2.45
C PRO A 180 -19.64 9.35 3.86
N SER A 181 -20.64 8.48 3.90
CA SER A 181 -21.03 7.75 5.12
C SER A 181 -19.94 6.74 5.50
N ASN A 182 -20.12 6.03 6.62
CA ASN A 182 -19.28 4.91 7.00
C ASN A 182 -19.15 3.89 5.85
N MET A 183 -17.93 3.75 5.36
CA MET A 183 -17.62 2.88 4.23
C MET A 183 -17.41 1.44 4.69
N PHE A 184 -17.98 0.48 3.95
CA PHE A 184 -17.72 -0.94 4.15
C PHE A 184 -16.90 -1.55 2.99
N GLY A 185 -16.15 -2.60 3.32
CA GLY A 185 -15.24 -3.29 2.40
C GLY A 185 -14.22 -4.20 3.13
N PRO A 186 -13.34 -4.89 2.39
CA PRO A 186 -12.40 -5.88 2.94
C PRO A 186 -11.47 -5.41 4.07
N GLU A 187 -11.11 -4.13 4.08
CA GLU A 187 -10.25 -3.48 5.09
C GLU A 187 -10.99 -2.39 5.89
N ASP A 188 -12.31 -2.47 5.95
CA ASP A 188 -13.12 -1.47 6.65
C ASP A 188 -12.93 -1.49 8.18
N ARG A 189 -13.46 -0.45 8.82
CA ARG A 189 -13.50 -0.32 10.28
C ARG A 189 -14.93 -0.43 10.82
N LEU A 190 -15.84 -0.99 10.02
CA LEU A 190 -17.24 -1.21 10.36
C LEU A 190 -17.50 -2.72 10.50
N LEU A 191 -17.61 -3.44 9.39
CA LEU A 191 -17.97 -4.87 9.38
C LEU A 191 -16.80 -5.76 9.81
N VAL A 192 -15.59 -5.50 9.31
CA VAL A 192 -14.36 -6.20 9.71
C VAL A 192 -14.01 -5.88 11.17
N TRP A 193 -14.36 -4.70 11.67
CA TRP A 193 -14.19 -4.38 13.09
C TRP A 193 -15.07 -5.26 13.98
N ILE A 194 -16.34 -5.45 13.60
CA ILE A 194 -17.28 -6.39 14.26
C ILE A 194 -16.75 -7.83 14.12
N GLY A 195 -16.34 -8.23 12.91
CA GLY A 195 -15.81 -9.56 12.60
C GLY A 195 -14.60 -9.94 13.47
N ASN A 196 -13.66 -9.01 13.65
CA ASN A 196 -12.50 -9.20 14.53
C ASN A 196 -12.89 -9.41 16.00
N ARG A 197 -14.07 -8.91 16.42
CA ARG A 197 -14.57 -9.00 17.80
C ARG A 197 -15.36 -10.25 18.10
N LEU A 198 -15.69 -11.05 17.08
CA LEU A 198 -16.36 -12.34 17.25
C LEU A 198 -15.58 -13.32 18.14
N ASN A 199 -14.25 -13.16 18.24
CA ASN A 199 -13.39 -14.01 19.08
C ASN A 199 -13.35 -13.60 20.56
N TYR A 200 -13.86 -12.42 20.94
CA TYR A 200 -13.68 -11.85 22.28
C TYR A 200 -14.90 -12.04 23.21
N GLY A 201 -15.73 -13.05 22.96
CA GLY A 201 -16.88 -13.40 23.81
C GLY A 201 -18.12 -12.51 23.65
N GLY A 202 -18.02 -11.40 22.91
CA GLY A 202 -19.14 -10.57 22.50
C GLY A 202 -18.70 -9.30 21.76
N VAL A 203 -19.61 -8.70 21.01
CA VAL A 203 -19.38 -7.45 20.30
C VAL A 203 -19.95 -6.29 21.12
N PRO A 204 -19.13 -5.31 21.54
CA PRO A 204 -19.62 -4.14 22.25
C PRO A 204 -20.38 -3.22 21.30
N VAL A 205 -21.59 -2.84 21.69
CA VAL A 205 -22.41 -1.82 21.03
C VAL A 205 -22.70 -0.69 22.02
N VAL A 206 -22.72 0.55 21.54
CA VAL A 206 -22.98 1.73 22.37
C VAL A 206 -24.47 2.05 22.34
N ASP A 207 -25.08 2.34 23.49
CA ASP A 207 -26.50 2.71 23.63
C ASP A 207 -27.44 1.75 22.87
N ASN A 208 -27.35 0.46 23.18
CA ASN A 208 -28.05 -0.67 22.55
C ASN A 208 -27.80 -0.85 21.05
N GLY A 209 -26.96 -0.02 20.43
CA GLY A 209 -26.78 0.00 18.98
C GLY A 209 -27.96 0.62 18.24
N ASP A 210 -28.73 1.50 18.90
CA ASP A 210 -29.93 2.14 18.33
C ASP A 210 -29.62 3.21 17.28
N ALA A 211 -28.36 3.66 17.20
CA ALA A 211 -27.93 4.63 16.20
C ALA A 211 -28.04 4.05 14.78
N VAL A 212 -28.67 4.81 13.89
CA VAL A 212 -28.95 4.44 12.50
C VAL A 212 -27.84 4.95 11.60
N ILE A 213 -27.29 4.09 10.75
CA ILE A 213 -26.26 4.41 9.78
C ILE A 213 -26.65 3.92 8.39
N GLN A 214 -26.23 4.64 7.36
CA GLN A 214 -26.46 4.27 5.96
C GLN A 214 -25.14 3.92 5.27
N PRO A 215 -24.61 2.70 5.48
CA PRO A 215 -23.25 2.33 5.09
C PRO A 215 -23.09 2.29 3.58
N VAL A 216 -21.97 2.82 3.07
CA VAL A 216 -21.71 2.93 1.63
C VAL A 216 -20.57 2.01 1.20
N PHE A 217 -20.68 1.40 0.02
CA PHE A 217 -19.62 0.53 -0.48
C PHE A 217 -18.40 1.36 -0.91
N VAL A 218 -17.20 1.01 -0.42
CA VAL A 218 -15.97 1.77 -0.69
C VAL A 218 -15.67 1.91 -2.20
N ASN A 219 -15.99 0.88 -2.98
CA ASN A 219 -15.73 0.89 -4.41
C ASN A 219 -16.63 1.88 -5.15
N ASP A 220 -17.87 2.06 -4.69
CA ASP A 220 -18.81 3.01 -5.29
C ASP A 220 -18.44 4.44 -4.94
N VAL A 221 -17.94 4.69 -3.73
CA VAL A 221 -17.32 5.98 -3.37
C VAL A 221 -16.11 6.27 -4.27
N ALA A 222 -15.27 5.28 -4.53
CA ALA A 222 -14.10 5.46 -5.39
C ALA A 222 -14.48 5.72 -6.86
N LYS A 223 -15.50 5.03 -7.40
CA LYS A 223 -16.08 5.33 -8.72
C LYS A 223 -16.65 6.74 -8.76
N ALA A 224 -17.40 7.15 -7.75
CA ALA A 224 -17.97 8.49 -7.68
C ALA A 224 -16.88 9.58 -7.68
N ILE A 225 -15.80 9.39 -6.90
CA ILE A 225 -14.64 10.28 -6.93
C ILE A 225 -14.01 10.31 -8.33
N TYR A 226 -13.88 9.17 -9.00
CA TYR A 226 -13.38 9.10 -10.37
C TYR A 226 -14.30 9.87 -11.35
N HIS A 227 -15.63 9.71 -11.29
CA HIS A 227 -16.54 10.47 -12.14
C HIS A 227 -16.45 11.99 -11.91
N ILE A 228 -16.31 12.42 -10.65
CA ILE A 228 -16.04 13.83 -10.32
C ILE A 228 -14.72 14.32 -10.94
N THR A 229 -13.72 13.46 -11.07
CA THR A 229 -12.42 13.85 -11.67
C THR A 229 -12.46 13.88 -13.20
N GLN A 230 -13.42 13.20 -13.83
CA GLN A 230 -13.58 13.20 -15.29
C GLN A 230 -14.51 14.30 -15.79
N ASP A 231 -15.51 14.70 -15.00
CA ASP A 231 -16.49 15.70 -15.40
C ASP A 231 -15.99 17.13 -15.12
N ASP A 232 -15.68 17.87 -16.18
CA ASP A 232 -15.24 19.27 -16.10
C ASP A 232 -16.33 20.23 -15.59
N THR A 233 -17.61 19.84 -15.68
CA THR A 233 -18.75 20.67 -15.28
C THR A 233 -18.99 20.67 -13.76
N ILE A 234 -18.42 19.70 -13.05
CA ILE A 234 -18.56 19.55 -11.61
C ILE A 234 -17.47 20.35 -10.92
N GLN A 235 -17.81 21.56 -10.48
CA GLN A 235 -16.91 22.42 -9.71
C GLN A 235 -17.65 23.05 -8.53
N GLY A 236 -16.96 23.16 -7.40
CA GLY A 236 -17.48 23.81 -6.20
C GLY A 236 -18.66 23.08 -5.52
N LYS A 237 -18.97 21.84 -5.89
CA LYS A 237 -20.13 21.11 -5.34
C LYS A 237 -19.75 20.34 -4.07
N THR A 238 -20.76 20.04 -3.25
CA THR A 238 -20.63 19.15 -2.09
C THR A 238 -21.54 17.95 -2.29
N PHE A 239 -20.98 16.73 -2.23
CA PHE A 239 -21.69 15.48 -2.46
C PHE A 239 -21.83 14.69 -1.15
N GLU A 240 -23.01 14.12 -0.91
CA GLU A 240 -23.25 13.22 0.21
C GLU A 240 -23.44 11.79 -0.32
N LEU A 241 -22.43 10.95 -0.10
CA LEU A 241 -22.39 9.59 -0.63
C LEU A 241 -22.82 8.60 0.44
N VAL A 242 -24.02 8.06 0.27
CA VAL A 242 -24.66 7.13 1.19
C VAL A 242 -25.07 5.85 0.48
N GLY A 243 -25.20 4.75 1.24
CA GLY A 243 -25.69 3.48 0.71
C GLY A 243 -27.17 3.49 0.34
N ASP A 244 -27.67 2.37 -0.17
CA ASP A 244 -29.09 2.22 -0.56
C ASP A 244 -30.02 2.06 0.65
N GLU A 245 -29.55 1.37 1.70
CA GLU A 245 -30.36 0.94 2.84
C GLU A 245 -29.79 1.47 4.17
N GLU A 246 -30.70 1.75 5.12
CA GLU A 246 -30.38 2.18 6.47
C GLU A 246 -30.35 0.98 7.42
N PHE A 247 -29.35 0.93 8.30
CA PHE A 247 -29.19 -0.12 9.29
C PHE A 247 -28.86 0.48 10.65
N THR A 248 -29.37 -0.12 11.71
CA THR A 248 -28.87 0.12 13.06
C THR A 248 -27.54 -0.60 13.29
N TYR A 249 -26.69 -0.12 14.21
CA TYR A 249 -25.47 -0.85 14.58
C TYR A 249 -25.76 -2.26 15.08
N LYS A 250 -26.89 -2.44 15.75
CA LYS A 250 -27.39 -3.75 16.17
C LYS A 250 -27.66 -4.66 14.98
N GLU A 251 -28.42 -4.19 14.00
CA GLU A 251 -28.73 -4.95 12.77
C GLU A 251 -27.47 -5.31 11.98
N LEU A 252 -26.48 -4.41 11.91
CA LEU A 252 -25.20 -4.71 11.27
C LEU A 252 -24.42 -5.80 12.00
N ALA A 253 -24.42 -5.77 13.33
CA ALA A 253 -23.77 -6.80 14.13
C ALA A 253 -24.47 -8.16 13.98
N ASP A 254 -25.81 -8.17 14.03
CA ASP A 254 -26.63 -9.36 13.79
C ASP A 254 -26.41 -9.90 12.37
N TYR A 255 -26.33 -9.03 11.35
CA TYR A 255 -25.98 -9.39 9.98
C TYR A 255 -24.61 -10.07 9.89
N VAL A 256 -23.59 -9.54 10.56
CA VAL A 256 -22.26 -10.19 10.59
C VAL A 256 -22.33 -11.56 11.27
N PHE A 257 -23.12 -11.75 12.33
CA PHE A 257 -23.29 -13.05 12.98
C PHE A 257 -23.95 -14.06 12.04
N ASP A 258 -24.97 -13.63 11.30
CA ASP A 258 -25.71 -14.45 10.34
C ASP A 258 -24.85 -14.87 9.14
N VAL A 259 -24.03 -13.96 8.61
CA VAL A 259 -23.11 -14.25 7.50
C VAL A 259 -21.98 -15.16 7.96
N THR A 260 -21.41 -14.90 9.14
CA THR A 260 -20.25 -15.65 9.65
C THR A 260 -20.62 -16.97 10.32
N LYS A 261 -21.91 -17.23 10.52
CA LYS A 261 -22.45 -18.41 11.22
C LYS A 261 -21.86 -18.57 12.61
N ARG A 262 -21.63 -17.46 13.30
CA ARG A 262 -21.10 -17.44 14.66
C ARG A 262 -22.15 -17.00 15.66
N ASN A 263 -22.31 -17.79 16.71
CA ASN A 263 -23.16 -17.47 17.85
C ASN A 263 -22.41 -16.52 18.79
N SER A 264 -22.34 -15.23 18.43
CA SER A 264 -21.82 -14.20 19.32
C SER A 264 -22.95 -13.46 20.04
N ARG A 265 -22.61 -12.69 21.07
CA ARG A 265 -23.56 -11.90 21.85
C ARG A 265 -23.25 -10.41 21.71
N LEU A 266 -24.29 -9.59 21.66
CA LEU A 266 -24.16 -8.15 21.76
C LEU A 266 -24.02 -7.75 23.22
N ILE A 267 -22.99 -6.95 23.52
CA ILE A 267 -22.76 -6.38 24.84
C ILE A 267 -23.13 -4.90 24.76
N ASN A 268 -24.23 -4.53 25.39
CA ASN A 268 -24.63 -3.13 25.46
C ASN A 268 -23.75 -2.36 26.47
N LEU A 269 -23.15 -1.27 26.00
CA LEU A 269 -22.41 -0.31 26.81
C LEU A 269 -23.14 1.04 26.78
N PRO A 270 -23.64 1.56 27.92
CA PRO A 270 -24.12 2.92 27.99
C PRO A 270 -23.03 3.91 27.59
N LEU A 271 -23.38 4.99 26.88
CA LEU A 271 -22.43 5.98 26.38
C LEU A 271 -21.40 6.48 27.43
N PRO A 272 -21.77 6.80 28.68
CA PRO A 272 -20.77 7.23 29.68
C PRO A 272 -19.73 6.17 30.00
N VAL A 273 -20.14 4.89 30.03
CA VAL A 273 -19.25 3.75 30.26
C VAL A 273 -18.33 3.56 29.06
N ALA A 274 -18.88 3.62 27.84
CA ALA A 274 -18.10 3.54 26.61
C ALA A 274 -17.07 4.70 26.53
N GLN A 275 -17.45 5.93 26.88
CA GLN A 275 -16.55 7.07 26.93
C GLN A 275 -15.44 6.90 27.98
N ALA A 276 -15.75 6.33 29.15
CA ALA A 276 -14.75 6.04 30.17
C ALA A 276 -13.73 4.99 29.67
N ILE A 277 -14.20 3.89 29.06
CA ILE A 277 -13.32 2.89 28.43
C ILE A 277 -12.45 3.55 27.36
N GLY A 278 -13.05 4.37 26.49
CA GLY A 278 -12.35 5.14 25.46
C GLY A 278 -11.26 6.04 26.02
N TYR A 279 -11.51 6.73 27.13
CA TYR A 279 -10.52 7.60 27.78
C TYR A 279 -9.26 6.84 28.24
N PHE A 280 -9.43 5.63 28.78
CA PHE A 280 -8.30 4.77 29.16
C PHE A 280 -7.60 4.18 27.93
N CYS A 281 -8.35 3.74 26.92
CA CYS A 281 -7.80 3.20 25.69
C CYS A 281 -7.00 4.24 24.87
N GLU A 282 -7.40 5.51 24.92
CA GLU A 282 -6.70 6.62 24.26
C GLU A 282 -5.30 6.90 24.80
N GLN A 283 -4.94 6.40 25.98
CA GLN A 283 -3.61 6.62 26.55
C GLN A 283 -2.54 5.74 25.88
N PHE A 284 -2.95 4.70 25.14
CA PHE A 284 -2.03 3.85 24.41
C PHE A 284 -1.63 4.48 23.06
N PRO A 285 -0.41 4.22 22.55
CA PRO A 285 0.09 4.80 21.30
C PRO A 285 -0.76 4.47 20.05
N ASP A 286 -1.35 3.28 19.98
CA ASP A 286 -2.31 2.90 18.92
C ASP A 286 -3.68 2.57 19.53
N PRO A 287 -4.52 3.58 19.80
CA PRO A 287 -5.77 3.39 20.50
C PRO A 287 -6.76 2.64 19.61
N LYS A 288 -7.12 1.43 20.03
CA LYS A 288 -8.15 0.61 19.36
C LYS A 288 -9.57 1.07 19.66
N PHE A 289 -9.76 1.97 20.62
CA PHE A 289 -11.02 2.58 20.97
C PHE A 289 -10.78 3.97 21.57
N THR A 290 -11.66 4.92 21.26
CA THR A 290 -11.48 6.35 21.53
C THR A 290 -12.77 6.90 22.12
N ARG A 291 -12.71 7.80 23.10
CA ARG A 291 -13.85 8.52 23.67
C ARG A 291 -14.68 9.21 22.59
N ASP A 292 -14.01 9.91 21.68
CA ASP A 292 -14.69 10.53 20.53
C ASP A 292 -15.39 9.48 19.66
N TRP A 293 -14.75 8.32 19.45
CA TRP A 293 -15.38 7.25 18.68
C TRP A 293 -16.61 6.67 19.38
N ALA A 294 -16.59 6.51 20.72
CA ALA A 294 -17.78 6.12 21.47
C ALA A 294 -18.94 7.09 21.23
N THR A 295 -18.67 8.39 21.23
CA THR A 295 -19.68 9.41 20.91
C THR A 295 -20.14 9.32 19.45
N ARG A 296 -19.26 9.00 18.49
CA ARG A 296 -19.66 8.80 17.09
C ARG A 296 -20.55 7.57 16.89
N LEU A 297 -20.31 6.50 17.65
CA LEU A 297 -21.13 5.28 17.59
C LEU A 297 -22.57 5.50 18.10
N SER A 298 -22.82 6.52 18.91
CA SER A 298 -24.17 6.89 19.34
C SER A 298 -24.86 7.90 18.43
N MET A 299 -24.21 8.38 17.37
CA MET A 299 -24.78 9.34 16.42
C MET A 299 -25.40 8.64 15.21
N ASN A 300 -26.49 9.22 14.72
CA ASN A 300 -27.09 8.79 13.45
C ASN A 300 -26.28 9.34 12.27
N GLU A 301 -25.99 8.47 11.30
CA GLU A 301 -25.26 8.77 10.06
C GLU A 301 -26.15 8.44 8.86
N VAL A 302 -27.19 9.25 8.68
CA VAL A 302 -28.17 9.11 7.59
C VAL A 302 -28.21 10.42 6.79
N LYS A 303 -28.38 10.30 5.47
CA LYS A 303 -28.52 11.48 4.62
C LYS A 303 -29.81 12.24 4.96
N THR A 304 -29.66 13.44 5.52
CA THR A 304 -30.80 14.32 5.84
C THR A 304 -30.90 15.50 4.86
N SER A 305 -29.84 15.78 4.09
CA SER A 305 -29.79 16.96 3.23
C SER A 305 -30.15 16.64 1.77
N ASP A 306 -30.63 17.65 1.04
CA ASP A 306 -30.96 17.58 -0.38
C ASP A 306 -29.70 17.67 -1.29
N LEU A 307 -28.51 17.47 -0.74
CA LEU A 307 -27.26 17.53 -1.50
C LEU A 307 -27.13 16.38 -2.51
N PRO A 308 -26.36 16.56 -3.59
CA PRO A 308 -26.22 15.55 -4.63
C PRO A 308 -25.63 14.24 -4.10
N GLY A 309 -26.17 13.10 -4.55
CA GLY A 309 -25.78 11.75 -4.10
C GLY A 309 -25.05 10.91 -5.16
N LEU A 310 -24.85 9.61 -4.86
CA LEU A 310 -24.21 8.65 -5.79
C LEU A 310 -24.92 8.54 -7.14
N ARG A 311 -26.26 8.51 -7.14
CA ARG A 311 -27.07 8.34 -8.36
C ARG A 311 -26.91 9.50 -9.35
N GLU A 312 -26.58 10.70 -8.87
CA GLU A 312 -26.33 11.87 -9.74
C GLU A 312 -24.96 11.83 -10.42
N LEU A 313 -24.06 10.98 -9.93
CA LEU A 313 -22.75 10.71 -10.52
C LEU A 313 -22.75 9.44 -11.39
N ASP A 314 -23.94 8.97 -11.79
CA ASP A 314 -24.15 7.73 -12.56
C ASP A 314 -23.60 6.47 -11.86
N VAL A 315 -23.60 6.49 -10.51
CA VAL A 315 -23.20 5.34 -9.69
C VAL A 315 -24.40 4.80 -8.93
N GLU A 316 -24.81 3.58 -9.24
CA GLU A 316 -25.82 2.87 -8.46
C GLU A 316 -25.20 2.36 -7.14
N PRO A 317 -25.81 2.65 -5.97
CA PRO A 317 -25.30 2.17 -4.69
C PRO A 317 -25.41 0.65 -4.60
N THR A 318 -24.28 -0.01 -4.34
CA THR A 318 -24.26 -1.47 -4.18
C THR A 318 -24.82 -1.86 -2.81
N LYS A 319 -25.75 -2.82 -2.82
CA LYS A 319 -26.34 -3.38 -1.60
C LYS A 319 -25.31 -4.10 -0.74
N LEU A 320 -25.44 -3.96 0.58
CA LEU A 320 -24.51 -4.53 1.55
C LEU A 320 -24.51 -6.07 1.47
N GLU A 321 -25.67 -6.70 1.28
CA GLU A 321 -25.84 -8.15 1.20
C GLU A 321 -25.11 -8.78 0.03
N LYS A 322 -24.86 -8.01 -1.03
CA LYS A 322 -24.21 -8.50 -2.25
C LYS A 322 -22.70 -8.64 -2.06
N GLU A 323 -22.06 -7.69 -1.40
CA GLU A 323 -20.60 -7.60 -1.33
C GLU A 323 -20.03 -8.02 0.03
N ALA A 324 -20.75 -7.80 1.13
CA ALA A 324 -20.26 -8.10 2.46
C ALA A 324 -19.87 -9.58 2.67
N PRO A 325 -20.60 -10.58 2.15
CA PRO A 325 -20.22 -11.98 2.31
C PRO A 325 -18.82 -12.28 1.73
N ASN A 326 -18.44 -11.66 0.61
CA ASN A 326 -17.19 -11.96 -0.10
C ASN A 326 -15.95 -11.80 0.78
N PHE A 327 -15.92 -10.81 1.67
CA PHE A 327 -14.79 -10.55 2.55
C PHE A 327 -15.03 -10.93 4.02
N LEU A 328 -16.27 -11.19 4.43
CA LEU A 328 -16.58 -11.69 5.77
C LEU A 328 -16.32 -13.20 5.93
N LEU A 329 -16.22 -13.95 4.83
CA LEU A 329 -15.88 -15.39 4.82
C LEU A 329 -14.64 -15.74 5.66
N LYS A 330 -13.66 -14.82 5.77
CA LYS A 330 -12.46 -15.01 6.59
C LYS A 330 -12.74 -15.18 8.09
N PHE A 331 -13.92 -14.77 8.57
CA PHE A 331 -14.34 -14.89 9.95
C PHE A 331 -15.19 -16.15 10.22
N ASN A 332 -15.55 -16.91 9.20
CA ASN A 332 -16.31 -18.15 9.36
C ASN A 332 -15.50 -19.18 10.16
N ALA A 333 -16.17 -20.03 10.94
CA ALA A 333 -15.50 -21.04 11.76
C ALA A 333 -14.72 -22.08 10.91
N GLY A 334 -15.26 -22.43 9.73
CA GLY A 334 -14.59 -23.31 8.75
C GLY A 334 -13.89 -22.57 7.60
N GLY A 335 -13.77 -21.23 7.68
CA GLY A 335 -13.23 -20.41 6.59
C GLY A 335 -13.98 -20.62 5.26
N HIS A 336 -13.24 -20.79 4.17
CA HIS A 336 -13.78 -20.98 2.82
C HIS A 336 -14.48 -22.32 2.58
N PHE A 337 -14.24 -23.34 3.42
CA PHE A 337 -14.76 -24.70 3.22
C PHE A 337 -16.09 -24.96 3.93
N GLN A 338 -16.61 -23.97 4.66
CA GLN A 338 -17.89 -24.09 5.32
C GLN A 338 -19.00 -23.99 4.26
N GLU A 339 -19.95 -24.95 4.26
CA GLU A 339 -21.12 -24.88 3.38
C GLU A 339 -21.86 -23.57 3.62
N VAL A 340 -21.87 -22.71 2.61
CA VAL A 340 -22.62 -21.47 2.64
C VAL A 340 -24.08 -21.82 2.41
N ALA A 341 -24.81 -22.09 3.48
CA ALA A 341 -26.27 -22.10 3.41
C ALA A 341 -26.70 -20.69 2.99
N PHE A 342 -27.13 -20.54 1.73
CA PHE A 342 -27.72 -19.31 1.22
C PHE A 342 -28.92 -18.98 2.11
N VAL A 343 -28.79 -17.97 2.97
CA VAL A 343 -29.87 -17.59 3.90
C VAL A 343 -30.94 -16.86 3.09
N PRO A 344 -32.18 -17.38 2.99
CA PRO A 344 -33.26 -16.58 2.47
C PRO A 344 -33.81 -15.67 3.57
N ARG A 345 -33.92 -14.38 3.27
CA ARG A 345 -34.71 -13.34 3.95
C ARG A 345 -34.29 -12.98 5.38
N PHE A 346 -33.56 -11.87 5.50
CA PHE A 346 -33.86 -10.89 6.53
C PHE A 346 -35.32 -10.46 6.39
N ARG A 347 -36.12 -10.62 7.45
CA ARG A 347 -37.49 -10.11 7.52
C ARG A 347 -37.44 -8.61 7.80
N LEU A 348 -36.98 -7.82 6.84
CA LEU A 348 -37.17 -6.37 6.84
C LEU A 348 -38.64 -6.07 6.46
N ARG A 349 -39.17 -4.98 7.02
CA ARG A 349 -40.56 -4.51 6.89
C ARG A 349 -41.07 -4.66 5.45
N SER A 350 -42.08 -5.51 5.28
CA SER A 350 -42.80 -5.71 4.03
C SER A 350 -43.72 -4.52 3.73
N GLN A 351 -43.28 -3.56 2.92
CA GLN A 351 -44.19 -2.77 2.09
C GLN A 351 -43.50 -2.52 0.75
N HIS A 352 -44.15 -3.02 -0.32
CA HIS A 352 -43.79 -2.88 -1.73
C HIS A 352 -42.67 -3.80 -2.23
N PHE A 353 -43.05 -4.93 -2.84
CA PHE A 353 -42.83 -5.20 -4.27
C PHE A 353 -43.32 -6.62 -4.60
N GLU A 354 -44.36 -6.71 -5.43
CA GLU A 354 -44.76 -7.94 -6.12
C GLU A 354 -43.97 -8.06 -7.42
N GLY A 355 -43.50 -9.28 -7.72
CA GLY A 355 -43.11 -9.71 -9.05
C GLY A 355 -41.60 -9.84 -9.26
N PHE A 356 -41.07 -11.05 -9.11
CA PHE A 356 -40.05 -11.53 -10.05
C PHE A 356 -40.06 -13.06 -10.18
N VAL A 357 -39.84 -13.48 -11.42
CA VAL A 357 -39.96 -14.85 -11.96
C VAL A 357 -38.68 -15.64 -11.66
N ASP A 358 -38.84 -16.88 -11.19
CA ASP A 358 -37.75 -17.83 -10.96
C ASP A 358 -37.08 -18.25 -12.28
N VAL A 359 -35.75 -18.15 -12.34
CA VAL A 359 -34.91 -18.79 -13.37
C VAL A 359 -34.00 -19.80 -12.69
N PRO A 360 -34.11 -21.11 -12.98
CA PRO A 360 -33.24 -22.11 -12.38
C PRO A 360 -31.88 -22.17 -13.10
N ILE A 361 -30.79 -22.10 -12.35
CA ILE A 361 -29.41 -22.28 -12.85
C ILE A 361 -29.01 -23.75 -12.67
N GLY A 362 -28.79 -24.42 -13.80
CA GLY A 362 -28.35 -25.82 -13.86
C GLY A 362 -26.90 -26.03 -13.42
N GLN A 363 -26.70 -27.07 -12.61
CA GLN A 363 -25.41 -27.62 -12.21
C GLN A 363 -24.62 -28.10 -13.45
N ARG A 364 -23.36 -27.68 -13.61
CA ARG A 364 -22.43 -28.27 -14.57
C ARG A 364 -21.48 -29.24 -13.87
N THR A 365 -21.71 -30.52 -14.07
CA THR A 365 -20.75 -31.60 -13.86
C THR A 365 -19.82 -31.72 -15.07
N TYR A 366 -18.52 -31.89 -14.83
CA TYR A 366 -17.53 -32.14 -15.88
C TYR A 366 -17.64 -33.60 -16.35
N GLY A 367 -18.07 -33.79 -17.59
CA GLY A 367 -18.07 -35.08 -18.30
C GLY A 367 -17.10 -35.05 -19.48
N ILE A 368 -16.10 -35.94 -19.43
CA ILE A 368 -15.20 -36.25 -20.54
C ILE A 368 -16.00 -37.05 -21.58
N THR A 369 -16.10 -36.55 -22.81
CA THR A 369 -16.45 -37.36 -24.00
C THR A 369 -15.64 -36.88 -25.19
N GLY A 370 -14.94 -37.83 -25.84
CA GLY A 370 -14.26 -37.62 -27.12
C GLY A 370 -15.14 -38.01 -28.30
N PHE A 371 -14.89 -37.41 -29.47
CA PHE A 371 -15.24 -37.89 -30.82
C PHE A 371 -14.49 -36.94 -31.78
N SER A 372 -13.46 -37.39 -32.52
CA SER A 372 -13.45 -38.04 -33.84
C SER A 372 -13.01 -37.10 -34.96
N ARG A 373 -12.02 -37.57 -35.72
CA ARG A 373 -11.44 -36.98 -36.93
C ARG A 373 -12.49 -36.77 -38.03
N ILE A 374 -12.50 -35.59 -38.64
CA ILE A 374 -12.80 -35.41 -40.06
C ILE A 374 -11.79 -34.39 -40.61
N GLY A 375 -10.94 -34.84 -41.53
CA GLY A 375 -10.00 -33.98 -42.24
C GLY A 375 -10.65 -33.31 -43.44
N THR A 376 -10.15 -32.14 -43.82
CA THR A 376 -10.15 -31.69 -45.21
C THR A 376 -9.01 -30.70 -45.40
N ASN A 377 -8.19 -30.99 -46.42
CA ASN A 377 -7.07 -30.21 -46.91
C ASN A 377 -7.56 -28.91 -47.57
N GLN A 378 -6.89 -27.79 -47.29
CA GLN A 378 -6.70 -26.75 -48.31
C GLN A 378 -5.31 -26.10 -48.16
N LYS A 379 -4.52 -26.28 -49.21
CA LYS A 379 -3.20 -25.69 -49.44
C LYS A 379 -3.36 -24.20 -49.76
N VAL A 380 -2.56 -23.34 -49.12
CA VAL A 380 -2.27 -22.00 -49.63
C VAL A 380 -0.75 -21.83 -49.67
N ALA A 381 -0.27 -21.46 -50.86
CA ALA A 381 1.12 -21.31 -51.24
C ALA A 381 1.82 -20.17 -50.48
N ARG A 382 3.05 -20.41 -50.01
CA ARG A 382 3.95 -19.38 -49.47
C ARG A 382 5.00 -19.03 -50.52
N THR A 383 4.90 -17.82 -51.02
CA THR A 383 5.92 -17.10 -51.80
C THR A 383 7.13 -16.83 -50.91
N ARG A 384 8.33 -17.17 -51.39
CA ARG A 384 9.63 -16.84 -50.78
C ARG A 384 9.92 -15.35 -50.99
N SER A 385 10.11 -14.59 -49.92
CA SER A 385 10.83 -13.32 -49.94
C SER A 385 11.99 -13.39 -48.95
N THR A 386 13.19 -13.38 -49.50
CA THR A 386 14.50 -13.27 -48.87
C THR A 386 14.58 -11.99 -48.03
N PHE A 387 14.69 -12.12 -46.71
CA PHE A 387 15.14 -11.03 -45.84
C PHE A 387 16.63 -11.23 -45.54
N GLN A 388 17.46 -10.32 -46.05
CA GLN A 388 18.86 -10.17 -45.66
C GLN A 388 18.90 -9.73 -44.19
N ILE A 389 19.49 -10.56 -43.33
CA ILE A 389 19.80 -10.18 -41.95
C ILE A 389 21.11 -9.40 -42.01
N THR A 390 21.00 -8.08 -41.90
CA THR A 390 22.11 -7.18 -41.58
C THR A 390 22.66 -7.52 -40.20
N SER A 391 23.98 -7.60 -40.09
CA SER A 391 24.74 -7.82 -38.85
C SER A 391 24.28 -6.90 -37.71
N PRO A 392 24.08 -7.42 -36.48
CA PRO A 392 23.88 -6.55 -35.33
C PRO A 392 25.20 -5.86 -34.98
N ARG A 393 25.12 -4.53 -34.87
CA ARG A 393 26.19 -3.63 -34.43
C ARG A 393 26.81 -4.14 -33.12
N SER A 394 28.10 -4.38 -33.14
CA SER A 394 28.91 -4.54 -31.93
C SER A 394 28.94 -3.22 -31.17
N PHE A 395 28.46 -3.22 -29.93
CA PHE A 395 28.81 -2.18 -28.97
C PHE A 395 30.25 -2.44 -28.52
N THR A 396 31.19 -1.74 -29.12
CA THR A 396 32.56 -1.63 -28.61
C THR A 396 32.53 -0.71 -27.39
N THR A 397 32.60 -1.25 -26.18
CA THR A 397 33.02 -0.46 -25.02
C THR A 397 34.52 -0.25 -25.16
N SER A 398 34.93 0.96 -25.54
CA SER A 398 36.32 1.38 -25.46
C SER A 398 36.81 1.21 -24.04
N SER A 399 37.83 0.37 -23.88
CA SER A 399 38.74 0.41 -22.75
C SER A 399 39.46 1.75 -22.75
N ASP A 400 39.00 2.68 -21.91
CA ASP A 400 39.88 3.66 -21.28
C ASP A 400 39.16 4.22 -20.04
N GLU A 401 39.96 4.40 -19.00
CA GLU A 401 39.64 4.81 -17.64
C GLU A 401 38.41 5.73 -17.52
N MET A 402 37.33 5.25 -16.87
CA MET A 402 36.39 6.18 -16.24
C MET A 402 36.99 6.61 -14.91
N PRO A 403 37.47 7.86 -14.74
CA PRO A 403 37.87 8.32 -13.43
C PRO A 403 36.63 8.39 -12.54
N LEU A 404 36.63 7.61 -11.46
CA LEU A 404 35.73 7.81 -10.33
C LEU A 404 35.77 9.30 -9.96
N GLN A 405 34.65 10.01 -10.13
CA GLN A 405 34.55 11.41 -9.81
C GLN A 405 34.41 11.57 -8.29
N PHE A 406 35.53 11.37 -7.59
CA PHE A 406 35.66 11.55 -6.15
C PHE A 406 36.11 12.98 -5.88
N ASP A 407 35.32 13.75 -5.13
CA ASP A 407 35.66 15.13 -4.77
C ASP A 407 36.76 15.14 -3.69
N THR A 408 38.00 15.03 -4.16
CA THR A 408 39.22 15.00 -3.33
C THR A 408 39.36 16.26 -2.48
N HIS A 409 38.94 17.41 -3.00
CA HIS A 409 39.08 18.70 -2.33
C HIS A 409 38.15 18.81 -1.11
N HIS A 410 36.91 18.33 -1.23
CA HIS A 410 35.97 18.33 -0.10
C HIS A 410 36.45 17.46 1.06
N VAL A 411 37.02 16.28 0.76
CA VAL A 411 37.50 15.33 1.78
C VAL A 411 38.73 15.86 2.51
N VAL A 412 39.70 16.41 1.78
CA VAL A 412 40.90 17.01 2.39
C VAL A 412 40.51 18.19 3.28
N LYS A 413 39.59 19.04 2.84
CA LYS A 413 39.10 20.18 3.63
C LYS A 413 38.37 19.71 4.90
N SER A 414 37.52 18.68 4.81
CA SER A 414 36.86 18.09 5.98
C SER A 414 37.84 17.46 6.98
N LEU A 415 38.98 16.93 6.53
CA LEU A 415 40.02 16.39 7.40
C LEU A 415 40.84 17.50 8.05
N GLN A 416 41.12 18.59 7.33
CA GLN A 416 41.75 19.78 7.89
C GLN A 416 40.87 20.46 8.96
N ASP A 417 39.56 20.56 8.73
CA ASP A 417 38.61 21.09 9.71
C ASP A 417 38.55 20.25 11.00
N LYS A 418 38.97 18.99 10.92
CA LYS A 418 39.10 18.06 12.06
C LYS A 418 40.48 18.06 12.71
N GLY A 419 41.40 18.93 12.26
CA GLY A 419 42.72 19.14 12.86
C GLY A 419 43.84 18.26 12.29
N PHE A 420 43.64 17.57 11.16
CA PHE A 420 44.70 16.83 10.48
C PHE A 420 45.56 17.76 9.64
N THR A 421 46.87 17.49 9.57
CA THR A 421 47.77 18.25 8.68
C THR A 421 47.49 17.91 7.22
N VAL A 422 47.95 18.76 6.29
CA VAL A 422 47.72 18.60 4.85
C VAL A 422 48.28 17.24 4.37
N ASP A 423 49.53 16.94 4.74
CA ASP A 423 50.19 15.68 4.36
C ASP A 423 49.48 14.44 4.93
N GLN A 424 48.93 14.53 6.14
CA GLN A 424 48.15 13.45 6.74
C GLN A 424 46.82 13.24 6.01
N SER A 425 46.18 14.35 5.62
CA SER A 425 44.90 14.31 4.91
C SER A 425 45.05 13.74 3.50
N GLU A 426 46.14 14.07 2.81
CA GLU A 426 46.50 13.48 1.51
C GLU A 426 46.83 11.99 1.65
N ALA A 427 47.60 11.58 2.66
CA ALA A 427 47.91 10.17 2.89
C ALA A 427 46.64 9.34 3.15
N ILE A 428 45.70 9.86 3.95
CA ILE A 428 44.40 9.22 4.21
C ILE A 428 43.59 9.09 2.92
N LEU A 429 43.56 10.15 2.10
CA LEU A 429 42.89 10.14 0.80
C LEU A 429 43.45 9.06 -0.14
N TYR A 430 44.77 8.91 -0.19
CA TYR A 430 45.43 7.86 -1.00
C TYR A 430 45.03 6.45 -0.55
N VAL A 431 45.04 6.18 0.75
CA VAL A 431 44.61 4.88 1.30
C VAL A 431 43.13 4.60 0.99
N MET A 432 42.28 5.63 1.06
CA MET A 432 40.86 5.50 0.74
C MET A 432 40.63 5.19 -0.74
N LYS A 433 41.37 5.84 -1.63
CA LYS A 433 41.31 5.61 -3.08
C LYS A 433 41.72 4.17 -3.42
N ASP A 434 42.78 3.68 -2.80
CA ASP A 434 43.30 2.33 -3.00
C ASP A 434 42.30 1.27 -2.52
N ALA A 435 41.77 1.43 -1.31
CA ALA A 435 40.75 0.54 -0.75
C ALA A 435 39.45 0.50 -1.59
N MET A 436 39.05 1.64 -2.17
CA MET A 436 37.90 1.69 -3.08
C MET A 436 38.18 0.97 -4.40
N ALA A 437 39.39 1.11 -4.96
CA ALA A 437 39.79 0.41 -6.17
C ALA A 437 39.79 -1.12 -5.95
N ASP A 438 40.35 -1.57 -4.83
CA ASP A 438 40.35 -2.99 -4.43
C ASP A 438 38.92 -3.52 -4.21
N SER A 439 38.04 -2.72 -3.59
CA SER A 439 36.64 -3.09 -3.38
C SER A 439 35.86 -3.21 -4.69
N LEU A 440 36.08 -2.29 -5.64
CA LEU A 440 35.50 -2.35 -6.98
C LEU A 440 35.98 -3.57 -7.76
N GLN A 441 37.27 -3.88 -7.65
CA GLN A 441 37.86 -5.06 -8.30
C GLN A 441 37.38 -6.37 -7.67
N ALA A 442 37.10 -6.38 -6.36
CA ALA A 442 36.46 -7.50 -5.67
C ALA A 442 34.99 -7.66 -6.09
N GLN A 443 34.22 -6.57 -6.18
CA GLN A 443 32.85 -6.60 -6.69
C GLN A 443 32.78 -7.07 -8.15
N SER A 444 33.71 -6.64 -9.01
CA SER A 444 33.76 -7.08 -10.40
C SER A 444 34.11 -8.56 -10.54
N ARG A 445 34.85 -9.15 -9.58
CA ARG A 445 35.14 -10.59 -9.55
C ARG A 445 33.97 -11.44 -9.04
N ILE A 446 33.07 -10.86 -8.22
CA ILE A 446 31.90 -11.56 -7.66
C ILE A 446 30.71 -11.55 -8.62
N LEU A 447 30.58 -10.50 -9.44
CA LEU A 447 29.58 -10.43 -10.49
C LEU A 447 30.04 -11.27 -11.70
N ALA A 448 29.55 -12.51 -11.82
CA ALA A 448 29.57 -13.22 -13.09
C ALA A 448 28.96 -12.29 -14.14
N THR A 449 29.77 -11.88 -15.10
CA THR A 449 29.38 -10.80 -16.01
C THR A 449 28.19 -11.29 -16.85
N LYS A 450 27.21 -10.42 -17.14
CA LYS A 450 26.10 -10.78 -18.06
C LYS A 450 26.64 -11.32 -19.38
N SER A 451 27.84 -10.89 -19.80
CA SER A 451 28.58 -11.43 -20.95
C SER A 451 28.96 -12.89 -20.78
N GLU A 452 29.52 -13.32 -19.65
CA GLU A 452 29.87 -14.74 -19.42
C GLU A 452 28.64 -15.65 -19.39
N HIS A 453 27.52 -15.19 -18.82
CA HIS A 453 26.26 -15.93 -18.86
C HIS A 453 25.64 -16.01 -20.27
N VAL A 454 25.84 -14.97 -21.10
CA VAL A 454 25.38 -14.95 -22.50
C VAL A 454 26.30 -15.81 -23.37
N GLU A 455 27.62 -15.81 -23.14
CA GLU A 455 28.58 -16.68 -23.80
C GLU A 455 28.34 -18.14 -23.46
N LEU A 456 28.14 -18.49 -22.19
CA LEU A 456 27.80 -19.85 -21.77
C LEU A 456 26.48 -20.31 -22.41
N LYS A 457 25.47 -19.45 -22.50
CA LYS A 457 24.20 -19.76 -23.20
C LYS A 457 24.40 -19.94 -24.70
N ALA A 458 25.22 -19.10 -25.33
CA ALA A 458 25.53 -19.20 -26.75
C ALA A 458 26.31 -20.48 -27.05
N GLU A 459 27.31 -20.82 -26.23
CA GLU A 459 28.09 -22.05 -26.35
C GLU A 459 27.21 -23.30 -26.13
N LEU A 460 26.32 -23.28 -25.14
CA LEU A 460 25.36 -24.39 -24.92
C LEU A 460 24.43 -24.55 -26.12
N SER A 461 23.90 -23.43 -26.64
CA SER A 461 23.02 -23.43 -27.80
C SER A 461 23.73 -23.91 -29.06
N GLU A 462 25.00 -23.55 -29.24
CA GLU A 462 25.82 -23.98 -30.37
C GLU A 462 26.18 -25.47 -30.26
N ARG A 463 26.50 -25.98 -29.07
CA ARG A 463 26.73 -27.42 -28.84
C ARG A 463 25.49 -28.26 -29.12
N VAL A 464 24.32 -27.79 -28.67
CA VAL A 464 23.03 -28.42 -28.97
C VAL A 464 22.71 -28.34 -30.47
N PHE A 465 22.97 -27.20 -31.12
CA PHE A 465 22.72 -27.03 -32.55
C PHE A 465 23.65 -27.88 -33.42
N ASN A 466 24.94 -27.94 -33.09
CA ASN A 466 25.95 -28.73 -33.81
C ASN A 466 25.77 -30.24 -33.58
N SER A 467 25.30 -30.67 -32.42
CA SER A 467 24.88 -32.06 -32.23
C SER A 467 23.70 -32.36 -33.15
N THR A 468 22.66 -31.51 -33.16
CA THR A 468 21.47 -31.65 -34.02
C THR A 468 21.81 -31.66 -35.52
N LEU A 469 22.78 -30.85 -35.98
CA LEU A 469 23.22 -30.79 -37.38
C LEU A 469 24.04 -32.01 -37.81
N LYS A 470 24.88 -32.57 -36.94
CA LYS A 470 25.59 -33.83 -37.23
C LYS A 470 24.63 -35.00 -37.48
N PHE A 471 23.40 -34.94 -36.95
CA PHE A 471 22.36 -35.93 -37.20
C PHE A 471 21.63 -35.76 -38.54
N GLY A 472 21.70 -34.59 -39.19
CA GLY A 472 21.01 -34.33 -40.45
C GLY A 472 21.74 -34.80 -41.72
N ALA A 473 22.99 -35.30 -41.60
CA ALA A 473 23.91 -35.49 -42.73
C ALA A 473 24.38 -36.94 -42.94
N LEU A 474 23.55 -37.95 -42.68
CA LEU A 474 23.85 -39.35 -43.04
C LEU A 474 22.76 -39.93 -43.97
N PRO A 475 23.11 -40.42 -45.17
CA PRO A 475 22.14 -40.97 -46.11
C PRO A 475 21.85 -42.46 -45.83
N THR A 476 20.55 -42.77 -45.82
CA THR A 476 19.89 -44.07 -46.15
C THR A 476 20.58 -45.37 -45.73
N PHE A 477 20.08 -46.09 -44.70
CA PHE A 477 20.09 -47.57 -44.61
C PHE A 477 19.15 -48.10 -43.49
N SER A 478 18.31 -49.10 -43.85
CA SER A 478 17.39 -50.01 -43.11
C SER A 478 16.91 -49.76 -41.66
N ASP A 479 15.60 -49.97 -41.45
CA ASP A 479 14.80 -49.72 -40.23
C ASP A 479 15.26 -50.41 -38.92
N ASP A 480 15.97 -51.54 -38.96
CA ASP A 480 16.40 -52.24 -37.72
C ASP A 480 17.58 -51.56 -37.01
N CYS A 481 18.43 -50.81 -37.74
CA CYS A 481 19.54 -50.05 -37.13
C CYS A 481 19.06 -48.75 -36.48
N LEU A 482 17.90 -48.22 -36.91
CA LEU A 482 17.31 -47.00 -36.36
C LEU A 482 16.93 -47.20 -34.88
N ASP A 483 16.43 -48.39 -34.54
CA ASP A 483 15.99 -48.71 -33.17
C ASP A 483 17.18 -48.93 -32.22
N ILE A 484 18.29 -49.51 -32.71
CA ILE A 484 19.52 -49.70 -31.93
C ILE A 484 20.25 -48.37 -31.73
N ALA A 485 20.34 -47.53 -32.77
CA ALA A 485 20.93 -46.19 -32.68
C ALA A 485 20.08 -45.25 -31.80
N GLN A 486 18.75 -45.37 -31.83
CA GLN A 486 17.85 -44.64 -30.93
C GLN A 486 17.97 -45.10 -29.48
N ARG A 487 18.16 -46.39 -29.21
CA ARG A 487 18.40 -46.87 -27.82
C ARG A 487 19.77 -46.41 -27.28
N HIS A 488 20.83 -46.55 -28.07
CA HIS A 488 22.17 -46.13 -27.65
C HIS A 488 22.27 -44.60 -27.46
N SER A 489 21.57 -43.81 -28.28
CA SER A 489 21.51 -42.35 -28.09
C SER A 489 20.72 -41.94 -26.84
N ARG A 490 19.66 -42.69 -26.49
CA ARG A 490 18.89 -42.45 -25.27
C ARG A 490 19.70 -42.77 -24.01
N GLU A 491 20.50 -43.83 -24.02
CA GLU A 491 21.40 -44.19 -22.92
C GLU A 491 22.52 -43.15 -22.71
N LEU A 492 23.10 -42.61 -23.78
CA LEU A 492 24.10 -41.54 -23.69
C LEU A 492 23.49 -40.24 -23.16
N LEU A 493 22.30 -39.85 -23.63
CA LEU A 493 21.60 -38.67 -23.12
C LEU A 493 21.20 -38.81 -21.66
N GLU A 494 20.76 -39.99 -21.22
CA GLU A 494 20.45 -40.25 -19.81
C GLU A 494 21.69 -40.18 -18.93
N ARG A 495 22.84 -40.67 -19.41
CA ARG A 495 24.12 -40.57 -18.70
C ARG A 495 24.59 -39.13 -18.57
N ASP A 496 24.55 -38.36 -19.64
CA ASP A 496 24.97 -36.95 -19.64
C ASP A 496 24.04 -36.10 -18.78
N PHE A 497 22.72 -36.34 -18.86
CA PHE A 497 21.75 -35.66 -18.01
C PHE A 497 21.94 -35.97 -16.52
N ASN A 498 22.25 -37.22 -16.17
CA ASN A 498 22.52 -37.60 -14.79
C ASN A 498 23.82 -37.00 -14.26
N THR A 499 24.85 -36.89 -15.09
CA THR A 499 26.13 -36.24 -14.74
C THR A 499 25.91 -34.75 -14.51
N LEU A 500 25.18 -34.07 -15.42
CA LEU A 500 24.84 -32.66 -15.28
C LEU A 500 24.02 -32.37 -14.02
N LYS A 501 23.07 -33.26 -13.69
CA LYS A 501 22.26 -33.16 -12.47
C LYS A 501 23.10 -33.32 -11.20
N GLN A 502 24.16 -34.13 -11.23
CA GLN A 502 25.09 -34.24 -10.11
C GLN A 502 25.94 -32.98 -9.99
N ASP A 503 26.45 -32.44 -11.09
CA ASP A 503 27.28 -31.23 -11.08
C ASP A 503 26.52 -30.00 -10.57
N ILE A 504 25.28 -29.80 -11.05
CA ILE A 504 24.40 -28.73 -10.56
C ILE A 504 24.16 -28.87 -9.06
N ARG A 505 23.92 -30.08 -8.57
CA ARG A 505 23.70 -30.33 -7.13
C ARG A 505 24.94 -30.06 -6.29
N VAL A 506 26.13 -30.33 -6.81
CA VAL A 506 27.40 -30.04 -6.12
C VAL A 506 27.65 -28.53 -6.09
N LEU A 507 27.43 -27.83 -7.19
CA LEU A 507 27.53 -26.36 -7.27
C LEU A 507 26.56 -25.67 -6.31
N GLU A 508 25.28 -26.05 -6.33
CA GLU A 508 24.29 -25.53 -5.38
C GLU A 508 24.73 -25.77 -3.93
N LYS A 509 25.25 -26.96 -3.61
CA LYS A 509 25.72 -27.27 -2.25
C LYS A 509 26.91 -26.39 -1.83
N ILE A 510 27.87 -26.16 -2.72
CA ILE A 510 29.03 -25.29 -2.47
C ILE A 510 28.57 -23.86 -2.23
N ASP A 511 27.63 -23.36 -3.03
CA ASP A 511 27.06 -22.02 -2.87
C ASP A 511 26.26 -21.88 -1.57
N PHE A 512 25.46 -22.88 -1.21
CA PHE A 512 24.73 -22.90 0.07
C PHE A 512 25.68 -22.92 1.27
N ASP A 513 26.78 -23.67 1.22
CA ASP A 513 27.77 -23.72 2.29
C ASP A 513 28.51 -22.38 2.43
N LYS A 514 28.82 -21.71 1.31
CA LYS A 514 29.39 -20.35 1.31
C LYS A 514 28.44 -19.32 1.91
N ILE A 515 27.16 -19.36 1.52
CA ILE A 515 26.12 -18.48 2.08
C ILE A 515 25.95 -18.73 3.59
N ARG A 516 25.99 -19.98 4.05
CA ARG A 516 25.94 -20.29 5.49
C ARG A 516 27.13 -19.72 6.25
N MET A 517 28.33 -19.78 5.69
CA MET A 517 29.52 -19.19 6.30
C MET A 517 29.41 -17.66 6.40
N GLU A 518 28.91 -16.99 5.36
CA GLU A 518 28.68 -15.54 5.38
C GLU A 518 27.62 -15.14 6.41
N ILE A 519 26.52 -15.91 6.52
CA ILE A 519 25.50 -15.70 7.55
C ILE A 519 26.10 -15.86 8.95
N ALA A 520 26.89 -16.91 9.19
CA ALA A 520 27.55 -17.12 10.48
C ALA A 520 28.55 -16.00 10.84
N GLU A 521 29.25 -15.45 9.84
CA GLU A 521 30.15 -14.32 10.04
C GLU A 521 29.36 -13.03 10.38
N LEU A 522 28.23 -12.79 9.69
CA LEU A 522 27.34 -11.67 9.96
C LEU A 522 26.70 -11.77 11.35
N GLU A 523 26.23 -12.95 11.75
CA GLU A 523 25.69 -13.19 13.10
C GLU A 523 26.74 -12.90 14.18
N LYS A 524 28.00 -13.32 13.96
CA LYS A 524 29.10 -13.02 14.88
C LYS A 524 29.38 -11.51 14.98
N LYS A 525 29.38 -10.79 13.85
CA LYS A 525 29.55 -9.31 13.84
C LYS A 525 28.41 -8.61 14.58
N PHE A 526 27.18 -9.07 14.37
CA PHE A 526 26.01 -8.54 15.05
C PHE A 526 26.06 -8.78 16.57
N LEU A 527 26.45 -9.98 17.01
CA LEU A 527 26.63 -10.30 18.42
C LEU A 527 27.68 -9.40 19.10
N LEU A 528 28.80 -9.15 18.43
CA LEU A 528 29.84 -8.26 18.94
C LEU A 528 29.35 -6.80 19.04
N GLN A 529 28.62 -6.31 18.04
CA GLN A 529 28.00 -4.98 18.10
C GLN A 529 27.00 -4.88 19.25
N LYS A 530 26.15 -5.89 19.41
CA LYS A 530 25.17 -5.93 20.49
C LYS A 530 25.83 -5.92 21.87
N GLN A 531 26.93 -6.67 22.05
CA GLN A 531 27.70 -6.63 23.30
C GLN A 531 28.29 -5.24 23.57
N ALA A 532 28.84 -4.57 22.55
CA ALA A 532 29.34 -3.21 22.70
C ALA A 532 28.22 -2.21 23.04
N GLU A 533 27.04 -2.33 22.41
CA GLU A 533 25.87 -1.53 22.76
C GLU A 533 25.42 -1.76 24.21
N ASP A 534 25.31 -3.01 24.65
CA ASP A 534 24.93 -3.35 26.02
C ASP A 534 25.93 -2.81 27.07
N GLU A 535 27.23 -2.80 26.75
CA GLU A 535 28.27 -2.16 27.58
C GLU A 535 28.05 -0.65 27.69
N THR A 536 27.84 0.04 26.56
CA THR A 536 27.57 1.50 26.57
C THR A 536 26.28 1.84 27.33
N LEU A 537 25.26 0.99 27.24
CA LEU A 537 23.98 1.19 27.91
C LEU A 537 24.12 1.02 29.43
N ASN A 538 24.95 0.07 29.88
CA ASN A 538 25.28 -0.08 31.29
C ASN A 538 26.09 1.11 31.84
N GLU A 539 27.06 1.63 31.08
CA GLU A 539 27.79 2.83 31.47
C GLU A 539 26.86 4.05 31.59
N LEU A 540 25.96 4.23 30.64
CA LEU A 540 24.95 5.28 30.69
C LEU A 540 24.03 5.13 31.90
N ARG A 541 23.58 3.91 32.21
CA ARG A 541 22.75 3.64 33.40
C ARG A 541 23.47 3.98 34.70
N LEU A 542 24.74 3.61 34.83
CA LEU A 542 25.57 3.98 35.98
C LEU A 542 25.75 5.50 36.08
N SER A 543 25.92 6.18 34.95
CA SER A 543 26.01 7.65 34.92
C SER A 543 24.69 8.31 35.37
N MET A 544 23.54 7.77 34.95
CA MET A 544 22.22 8.26 35.34
C MET A 544 21.96 8.05 36.82
N GLU A 545 22.31 6.88 37.38
CA GLU A 545 22.16 6.61 38.81
C GLU A 545 23.03 7.55 39.66
N LYS A 546 24.22 7.92 39.16
CA LYS A 546 25.10 8.90 39.80
C LYS A 546 24.52 10.32 39.74
N VAL A 547 23.87 10.69 38.64
CA VAL A 547 23.16 11.97 38.50
C VAL A 547 21.93 12.01 39.41
N GLU A 548 21.16 10.92 39.50
CA GLU A 548 19.98 10.80 40.37
C GLU A 548 20.36 10.95 41.84
N LYS A 549 21.42 10.26 42.29
CA LYS A 549 21.97 10.44 43.65
C LYS A 549 22.40 11.89 43.93
N ARG A 550 22.98 12.58 42.95
CA ARG A 550 23.33 14.01 43.08
C ARG A 550 22.08 14.90 43.15
N MET A 551 21.07 14.66 42.30
CA MET A 551 19.79 15.37 42.33
C MET A 551 19.08 15.22 43.68
N LEU A 552 19.05 14.00 44.24
CA LEU A 552 18.51 13.73 45.57
C LEU A 552 19.27 14.47 46.67
N GLN A 553 20.61 14.51 46.62
CA GLN A 553 21.41 15.30 47.57
C GLN A 553 21.10 16.80 47.48
N TYR A 554 20.95 17.34 46.27
CA TYR A 554 20.56 18.75 46.09
C TYR A 554 19.13 19.03 46.58
N ALA A 555 18.18 18.13 46.32
CA ALA A 555 16.80 18.28 46.78
C ALA A 555 16.69 18.25 48.31
N VAL A 556 17.44 17.37 48.99
CA VAL A 556 17.51 17.33 50.46
C VAL A 556 18.15 18.60 51.03
N GLY A 557 19.22 19.11 50.40
CA GLY A 557 19.83 20.40 50.79
C GLY A 557 18.89 21.60 50.59
N PHE A 558 18.12 21.60 49.50
CA PHE A 558 17.13 22.63 49.20
C PHE A 558 15.92 22.60 50.17
N ALA A 559 15.42 21.41 50.50
CA ALA A 559 14.36 21.26 51.50
C ALA A 559 14.83 21.71 52.90
N GLY A 560 16.06 21.38 53.28
CA GLY A 560 16.65 21.82 54.55
C GLY A 560 16.79 23.34 54.65
N THR A 561 17.19 24.00 53.57
CA THR A 561 17.30 25.48 53.53
C THR A 561 15.93 26.15 53.58
N ILE A 562 14.92 25.64 52.88
CA ILE A 562 13.54 26.14 52.97
C ILE A 562 12.98 25.98 54.39
N MET A 563 13.20 24.83 55.03
CA MET A 563 12.77 24.58 56.41
C MET A 563 13.45 25.53 57.40
N ALA A 564 14.75 25.80 57.24
CA ALA A 564 15.48 26.75 58.07
C ALA A 564 14.96 28.19 57.90
N VAL A 565 14.67 28.61 56.67
CA VAL A 565 14.09 29.93 56.36
C VAL A 565 12.66 30.04 56.92
N GLY A 566 11.85 28.99 56.79
CA GLY A 566 10.50 28.94 57.37
C GLY A 566 10.50 28.98 58.91
N ALA A 567 11.46 28.30 59.55
CA ALA A 567 11.65 28.35 61.00
C ALA A 567 12.14 29.74 61.48
N ALA A 568 12.98 30.42 60.70
CA ALA A 568 13.41 31.78 61.00
C ALA A 568 12.26 32.79 60.84
N LEU A 569 11.43 32.65 59.80
CA LEU A 569 10.24 33.49 59.58
C LEU A 569 9.18 33.30 60.66
N THR A 570 8.93 32.07 61.10
CA THR A 570 7.96 31.80 62.18
C THR A 570 8.41 32.35 63.54
N ARG A 571 9.72 32.44 63.80
CA ARG A 571 10.27 33.15 64.98
C ARG A 571 10.21 34.67 64.91
N LEU A 572 9.93 35.24 63.73
CA LEU A 572 9.82 36.69 63.52
C LEU A 572 8.36 37.17 63.59
N VAL A 573 7.40 36.24 63.51
CA VAL A 573 5.94 36.51 63.54
C VAL A 573 5.30 36.19 64.90
N LEU A 574 6.00 35.47 65.78
CA LEU A 574 5.68 35.28 67.21
C LEU A 574 6.51 36.25 68.05
#